data_AF-A0A970BL63-F1
#
_entry.id   AF-A0A970BL63-F1
#
_cell.length_a   1.000
_cell.length_b   1.000
_cell.length_c   1.000
_cell.angle_alpha   90.00
_cell.angle_beta   90.00
_cell.angle_gamma   90.00
#
_symmetry.space_group_name_H-M   'P 1'
#
loop_
_entity.id
_entity.type
_entity.pdbx_description
1 polymer ?
#
loop_
_entity_poly.entity_id
_entity_poly.type
_entity_poly.pdbx_seq_one_letter_code
_entity_poly.pdbx_strand_id
1 'polypeptide(L)'
;MDENNIELQEELRRQQNEPFSQRVARGIKEDLAEIKEQGGFQNYSQLFATLIERYQAPIKAQDQSKKIQQLEEELTRFKTLNEELSNSVDGTSGTLKKYQESNEAITAERNKLLEENLQLRESIETSKLPPDTHAIKIDPLNMEILKYVANREGKARNQEWTPEDVINYFVHHRFERGDVNGGFKSVPDSKIREMKQALIGEGEE
;
A
#
# COMPACT_ATOMS: atom_id res chain seq x y z
N MET A 1 25.66 16.36 -73.34
CA MET A 1 25.04 16.83 -72.09
C MET A 1 24.09 17.91 -72.51
N ASP A 2 22.84 17.54 -72.64
CA ASP A 2 21.91 18.21 -73.55
C ASP A 2 21.42 19.50 -72.91
N GLU A 3 21.77 20.62 -73.53
CA GLU A 3 21.32 21.97 -73.16
C GLU A 3 19.79 22.02 -73.02
N ASN A 4 19.08 21.22 -73.81
CA ASN A 4 17.62 21.02 -73.72
C ASN A 4 17.11 20.53 -72.37
N ASN A 5 17.89 19.75 -71.61
CA ASN A 5 17.45 19.20 -70.31
C ASN A 5 17.68 20.21 -69.17
N ILE A 6 18.66 21.10 -69.33
CA ILE A 6 18.91 22.22 -68.41
C ILE A 6 17.87 23.31 -68.63
N GLU A 7 17.55 23.65 -69.89
CA GLU A 7 16.47 24.58 -70.23
C GLU A 7 15.12 24.11 -69.69
N LEU A 8 14.76 22.83 -69.86
CA LEU A 8 13.49 22.31 -69.32
C LEU A 8 13.40 22.43 -67.79
N GLN A 9 14.50 22.19 -67.07
CA GLN A 9 14.54 22.32 -65.61
C GLN A 9 14.51 23.78 -65.16
N GLU A 10 15.12 24.70 -65.92
CA GLU A 10 15.02 26.14 -65.66
C GLU A 10 13.63 26.68 -65.97
N GLU A 11 12.95 26.18 -67.00
CA GLU A 11 11.59 26.56 -67.36
C GLU A 11 10.57 26.07 -66.32
N LEU A 12 10.74 24.85 -65.82
CA LEU A 12 9.99 24.31 -64.67
C LEU A 12 10.22 25.15 -63.40
N ARG A 13 11.45 25.58 -63.13
CA ARG A 13 11.76 26.48 -62.00
C ARG A 13 11.21 27.89 -62.18
N ARG A 14 11.15 28.40 -63.42
CA ARG A 14 10.54 29.70 -63.74
C ARG A 14 9.03 29.64 -63.58
N GLN A 15 8.36 28.58 -64.05
CA GLN A 15 6.93 28.37 -63.83
C GLN A 15 6.56 28.19 -62.34
N GLN A 16 7.43 27.55 -61.55
CA GLN A 16 7.24 27.45 -60.09
C GLN A 16 7.44 28.79 -59.35
N ASN A 17 8.19 29.73 -59.93
CA ASN A 17 8.50 31.05 -59.33
C ASN A 17 7.80 32.22 -60.04
N GLU A 18 6.92 31.97 -61.01
CA GLU A 18 6.15 33.04 -61.65
C GLU A 18 5.16 33.61 -60.63
N PRO A 19 5.23 34.91 -60.30
CA PRO A 19 4.25 35.52 -59.42
C PRO A 19 2.92 35.59 -60.16
N PHE A 20 2.01 34.66 -59.85
CA PHE A 20 0.60 34.75 -60.23
C PHE A 20 -0.02 35.98 -59.57
N SER A 21 0.11 37.14 -60.20
CA SER A 21 -0.48 38.40 -59.74
C SER A 21 -1.82 38.64 -60.43
N GLN A 22 -2.83 37.84 -60.06
CA GLN A 22 -4.22 38.22 -60.29
C GLN A 22 -4.74 38.99 -59.08
N ARG A 23 -5.51 40.07 -59.32
CA ARG A 23 -6.21 40.78 -58.24
C ARG A 23 -7.24 39.84 -57.61
N VAL A 24 -6.86 39.21 -56.51
CA VAL A 24 -7.75 38.40 -55.68
C VAL A 24 -8.76 39.30 -54.99
N ALA A 25 -10.06 38.97 -55.09
CA ALA A 25 -11.14 39.69 -54.43
C ALA A 25 -10.93 39.72 -52.90
N ARG A 26 -11.40 40.77 -52.23
CA ARG A 26 -11.17 40.99 -50.79
C ARG A 26 -11.65 39.81 -49.93
N GLY A 27 -12.83 39.25 -50.22
CA GLY A 27 -13.36 38.09 -49.48
C GLY A 27 -12.44 36.86 -49.56
N ILE A 28 -11.89 36.57 -50.74
CA ILE A 28 -10.97 35.43 -50.91
C ILE A 28 -9.67 35.64 -50.10
N LYS A 29 -9.20 36.89 -49.93
CA LYS A 29 -8.03 37.17 -49.08
C LYS A 29 -8.33 36.97 -47.60
N GLU A 30 -9.54 37.28 -47.16
CA GLU A 30 -10.00 37.08 -45.78
C GLU A 30 -10.14 35.58 -45.49
N ASP A 31 -10.76 34.82 -46.40
CA ASP A 31 -10.87 33.34 -46.29
C ASP A 31 -9.49 32.65 -46.27
N LEU A 32 -8.55 33.11 -47.10
CA LEU A 32 -7.18 32.57 -47.11
C LEU A 32 -6.38 32.95 -45.86
N ALA A 33 -6.66 34.10 -45.26
CA ALA A 33 -6.06 34.49 -43.97
C ALA A 33 -6.56 33.58 -42.85
N GLU A 34 -7.87 33.30 -42.82
CA GLU A 34 -8.47 32.39 -41.84
C GLU A 34 -7.89 30.97 -41.92
N ILE A 35 -7.72 30.43 -43.14
CA ILE A 35 -7.10 29.10 -43.35
C ILE A 35 -5.64 29.08 -42.87
N LYS A 36 -4.89 30.16 -43.04
CA LYS A 36 -3.51 30.27 -42.51
C LYS A 36 -3.52 30.30 -40.98
N GLU A 37 -4.44 31.04 -40.38
CA GLU A 37 -4.56 31.19 -38.93
C GLU A 37 -4.95 29.88 -38.22
N GLN A 38 -5.63 28.96 -38.92
CA GLN A 38 -5.91 27.59 -38.43
C GLN A 38 -4.65 26.71 -38.28
N GLY A 39 -3.45 27.23 -38.59
CA GLY A 39 -2.17 26.61 -38.26
C GLY A 39 -1.69 25.54 -39.24
N GLY A 40 -2.40 25.33 -40.35
CA GLY A 40 -2.06 24.32 -41.35
C GLY A 40 -0.89 24.67 -42.29
N PHE A 41 -0.47 25.95 -42.34
CA PHE A 41 0.57 26.43 -43.27
C PHE A 41 1.45 27.51 -42.63
N GLN A 42 2.78 27.46 -42.83
CA GLN A 42 3.70 28.42 -42.20
C GLN A 42 3.69 29.79 -42.90
N ASN A 43 3.39 29.85 -44.19
CA ASN A 43 3.29 31.11 -44.93
C ASN A 43 2.27 31.03 -46.08
N TYR A 44 1.86 32.19 -46.60
CA TYR A 44 0.88 32.28 -47.69
C TYR A 44 1.39 31.62 -48.98
N SER A 45 2.69 31.64 -49.25
CA SER A 45 3.27 31.01 -50.44
C SER A 45 3.10 29.48 -50.42
N GLN A 46 3.25 28.83 -49.26
CA GLN A 46 2.98 27.40 -49.08
C GLN A 46 1.49 27.07 -49.26
N LEU A 47 0.61 27.93 -48.75
CA LEU A 47 -0.83 27.80 -48.95
C LEU A 47 -1.18 27.85 -50.44
N PHE A 48 -0.68 28.85 -51.18
CA PHE A 48 -0.91 28.97 -52.62
C PHE A 48 -0.32 27.82 -53.42
N ALA A 49 0.92 27.40 -53.13
CA ALA A 49 1.54 26.26 -53.80
C ALA A 49 0.70 24.99 -53.63
N THR A 50 0.22 24.75 -52.40
CA THR A 50 -0.65 23.60 -52.09
C THR A 50 -2.00 23.69 -52.81
N LEU A 51 -2.60 24.89 -52.89
CA LEU A 51 -3.86 25.09 -53.61
C LEU A 51 -3.72 24.86 -55.11
N ILE A 52 -2.63 25.34 -55.72
CA ILE A 52 -2.33 25.12 -57.13
C ILE A 52 -2.09 23.63 -57.41
N GLU A 53 -1.31 22.96 -56.56
CA GLU A 53 -1.07 21.52 -56.64
C GLU A 53 -2.37 20.73 -56.55
N ARG A 54 -3.27 21.08 -55.62
CA ARG A 54 -4.59 20.46 -55.47
C ARG A 54 -5.54 20.74 -56.63
N TYR A 55 -5.42 21.90 -57.28
CA TYR A 55 -6.19 22.21 -58.48
C TYR A 55 -5.72 21.40 -59.69
N GLN A 56 -4.40 21.20 -59.83
CA GLN A 56 -3.80 20.42 -60.91
C GLN A 56 -3.97 18.90 -60.69
N ALA A 57 -3.96 18.44 -59.45
CA ALA A 57 -4.15 17.05 -59.05
C ALA A 57 -5.23 16.93 -57.97
N PRO A 58 -6.52 16.99 -58.33
CA PRO A 58 -7.61 16.90 -57.38
C PRO A 58 -7.59 15.53 -56.69
N ILE A 59 -7.64 15.52 -55.36
CA ILE A 59 -7.82 14.27 -54.61
C ILE A 59 -9.17 13.69 -55.01
N LYS A 60 -9.17 12.44 -55.46
CA LYS A 60 -10.42 11.74 -55.79
C LYS A 60 -11.20 11.51 -54.49
N ALA A 61 -12.51 11.72 -54.52
CA ALA A 61 -13.39 11.52 -53.37
C ALA A 61 -13.24 10.12 -52.71
N GLN A 62 -12.86 9.11 -53.49
CA GLN A 62 -12.56 7.76 -52.99
C GLN A 62 -11.36 7.70 -52.03
N ASP A 63 -10.31 8.50 -52.27
CA ASP A 63 -9.12 8.51 -51.41
C ASP A 63 -9.38 9.26 -50.09
N GLN A 64 -10.22 10.31 -50.13
CA GLN A 64 -10.70 10.98 -48.93
C GLN A 64 -11.59 10.07 -48.09
N SER A 65 -12.48 9.30 -48.73
CA SER A 65 -13.34 8.34 -48.04
C SER A 65 -12.55 7.27 -47.28
N LYS A 66 -11.46 6.74 -47.86
CA LYS A 66 -10.57 5.81 -47.14
C LYS A 66 -9.90 6.45 -45.93
N LYS A 67 -9.43 7.69 -46.07
CA LYS A 67 -8.78 8.39 -44.95
C LYS A 67 -9.77 8.74 -43.84
N ILE A 68 -11.00 9.09 -44.19
CA ILE A 68 -12.10 9.31 -43.24
C ILE A 68 -12.41 8.02 -42.47
N GLN A 69 -12.55 6.89 -43.17
CA GLN A 69 -12.79 5.58 -42.51
C GLN A 69 -11.66 5.20 -41.54
N GLN A 70 -10.40 5.39 -41.94
CA GLN A 70 -9.26 5.15 -41.05
C GLN A 70 -9.30 6.02 -39.78
N LEU A 71 -9.64 7.31 -39.93
CA LEU A 71 -9.77 8.23 -38.81
C LEU A 71 -10.96 7.87 -37.91
N GLU A 72 -12.07 7.40 -38.46
CA GLU A 72 -13.23 6.92 -37.70
C GLU A 72 -12.89 5.66 -36.89
N GLU A 73 -12.15 4.72 -37.48
CA GLU A 73 -11.65 3.52 -36.77
C GLU A 73 -10.68 3.88 -35.63
N GLU A 74 -9.73 4.79 -35.88
CA GLU A 74 -8.81 5.29 -34.85
C GLU A 74 -9.57 5.98 -33.72
N LEU A 75 -10.56 6.83 -34.05
CA LEU A 75 -11.35 7.55 -33.06
C LEU A 75 -12.21 6.58 -32.21
N THR A 76 -12.71 5.52 -32.82
CA THR A 76 -13.43 4.45 -32.12
C THR A 76 -12.51 3.69 -31.17
N ARG A 77 -11.29 3.34 -31.60
CA ARG A 77 -10.27 2.73 -30.73
C ARG A 77 -9.90 3.63 -29.56
N PHE A 78 -9.70 4.92 -29.80
CA PHE A 78 -9.38 5.88 -28.73
C PHE A 78 -10.51 6.00 -27.71
N LYS A 79 -11.78 5.98 -28.14
CA LYS A 79 -12.93 5.98 -27.22
C LYS A 79 -12.93 4.73 -26.33
N THR A 80 -12.75 3.55 -26.90
CA THR A 80 -12.70 2.30 -26.13
C THR A 80 -11.54 2.31 -25.12
N LEU A 81 -10.35 2.74 -25.54
CA LEU A 81 -9.18 2.82 -24.66
C LEU A 81 -9.39 3.80 -23.51
N ASN A 82 -10.10 4.90 -23.76
CA ASN A 82 -10.40 5.90 -22.74
C ASN A 82 -11.47 5.41 -21.74
N GLU A 83 -12.46 4.65 -22.20
CA GLU A 83 -13.42 3.97 -21.33
C GLU A 83 -12.75 2.90 -20.45
N GLU A 84 -11.84 2.10 -21.01
CA GLU A 84 -11.04 1.14 -20.25
C GLU A 84 -10.18 1.82 -19.18
N LEU A 85 -9.53 2.93 -19.55
CA LEU A 85 -8.72 3.70 -18.61
C LEU A 85 -9.58 4.28 -17.48
N SER A 86 -10.73 4.88 -17.80
CA SER A 86 -11.70 5.40 -16.82
C SER A 86 -12.14 4.32 -15.84
N ASN A 87 -12.51 3.14 -16.33
CA ASN A 87 -12.92 2.01 -15.49
C ASN A 87 -11.78 1.52 -14.56
N SER A 88 -10.52 1.57 -15.01
CA SER A 88 -9.37 1.19 -14.16
C SER A 88 -9.08 2.22 -13.05
N VAL A 89 -9.31 3.51 -13.34
CA VAL A 89 -9.14 4.61 -12.37
C VAL A 89 -10.21 4.51 -11.27
N ASP A 90 -11.45 4.21 -11.63
CA ASP A 90 -12.52 3.99 -10.65
C ASP A 90 -12.25 2.76 -9.76
N GLY A 91 -11.74 1.67 -10.34
CA GLY A 91 -11.35 0.48 -9.58
C GLY A 91 -10.18 0.71 -8.61
N THR A 92 -9.19 1.51 -9.01
CA THR A 92 -8.05 1.87 -8.13
C THR A 92 -8.46 2.86 -7.04
N SER A 93 -9.37 3.79 -7.32
CA SER A 93 -9.94 4.73 -6.34
C SER A 93 -10.68 3.99 -5.20
N GLY A 94 -11.53 3.01 -5.54
CA GLY A 94 -12.22 2.19 -4.54
C GLY A 94 -11.26 1.35 -3.69
N THR A 95 -10.16 0.88 -4.28
CA THR A 95 -9.13 0.10 -3.57
C THR A 95 -8.31 0.99 -2.63
N LEU A 96 -7.95 2.20 -3.07
CA LEU A 96 -7.22 3.18 -2.26
C LEU A 96 -8.00 3.57 -1.00
N LYS A 97 -9.31 3.77 -1.13
CA LYS A 97 -10.20 4.11 -0.01
C LYS A 97 -10.24 3.02 1.05
N LYS A 98 -10.32 1.74 0.64
CA LYS A 98 -10.26 0.59 1.56
C LYS A 98 -8.92 0.52 2.31
N TYR A 99 -7.81 0.79 1.64
CA TYR A 99 -6.50 0.84 2.30
C TYR A 99 -6.38 1.99 3.29
N GLN A 100 -6.96 3.15 3.00
CA GLN A 100 -7.00 4.28 3.92
C GLN A 100 -7.81 3.96 5.18
N GLU A 101 -9.03 3.44 5.03
CA GLU A 101 -9.89 3.01 6.14
C GLU A 101 -9.20 1.93 7.01
N SER A 102 -8.53 0.97 6.36
CA SER A 102 -7.75 -0.06 7.08
C SER A 102 -6.55 0.53 7.83
N ASN A 103 -5.84 1.50 7.27
CA ASN A 103 -4.70 2.13 7.94
C ASN A 103 -5.13 2.99 9.13
N GLU A 104 -6.26 3.68 9.03
CA GLU A 104 -6.84 4.44 10.15
C GLU A 104 -7.22 3.51 11.30
N ALA A 105 -7.86 2.38 11.01
CA ALA A 105 -8.19 1.36 12.01
C ALA A 105 -6.94 0.79 12.70
N ILE A 106 -5.91 0.42 11.92
CA ILE A 106 -4.63 -0.08 12.45
C ILE A 106 -3.94 0.97 13.32
N THR A 107 -3.98 2.24 12.90
CA THR A 107 -3.37 3.34 13.66
C THR A 107 -4.09 3.57 14.98
N ALA A 108 -5.42 3.49 15.00
CA ALA A 108 -6.22 3.58 16.21
C ALA A 108 -5.91 2.43 17.19
N GLU A 109 -5.84 1.19 16.69
CA GLU A 109 -5.49 0.02 17.49
C GLU A 109 -4.07 0.13 18.08
N ARG A 110 -3.10 0.57 17.27
CA ARG A 110 -1.72 0.82 17.73
C ARG A 110 -1.68 1.84 18.87
N ASN A 111 -2.41 2.94 18.76
CA ASN A 111 -2.44 3.97 19.78
C ASN A 111 -3.05 3.44 21.09
N LYS A 112 -4.12 2.66 21.00
CA LYS A 112 -4.74 2.01 22.16
C LYS A 112 -3.77 1.07 22.88
N LEU A 113 -3.06 0.23 22.13
CA LEU A 113 -2.05 -0.69 22.70
C LEU A 113 -0.87 0.05 23.33
N LEU A 114 -0.44 1.17 22.74
CA LEU A 114 0.62 2.01 23.33
C LEU A 114 0.16 2.60 24.66
N GLU A 115 -1.08 3.05 24.76
CA GLU A 115 -1.64 3.60 25.99
C GLU A 115 -1.81 2.53 27.08
N GLU A 116 -2.30 1.34 26.72
CA GLU A 116 -2.34 0.18 27.63
C GLU A 116 -0.93 -0.20 28.11
N ASN A 117 0.08 -0.19 27.22
CA ASN A 117 1.46 -0.50 27.58
C ASN A 117 2.05 0.55 28.54
N LEU A 118 1.74 1.83 28.34
CA LEU A 118 2.16 2.90 29.24
C LEU A 118 1.53 2.75 30.63
N GLN A 119 0.22 2.47 30.69
CA GLN A 119 -0.48 2.22 31.96
C GLN A 119 0.10 1.01 32.70
N LEU A 120 0.40 -0.07 31.98
CA LEU A 120 1.05 -1.26 32.57
C LEU A 120 2.45 -0.94 33.08
N ARG A 121 3.26 -0.19 32.32
CA ARG A 121 4.60 0.23 32.76
C ARG A 121 4.54 1.11 34.01
N GLU A 122 3.63 2.07 34.05
CA GLU A 122 3.43 2.93 35.22
C GLU A 122 2.97 2.12 36.45
N SER A 123 2.11 1.11 36.26
CA SER A 123 1.69 0.21 37.34
C SER A 123 2.84 -0.66 37.88
N ILE A 124 3.78 -1.07 37.01
CA ILE A 124 4.97 -1.84 37.38
C ILE A 124 5.97 -0.94 38.11
N GLU A 125 6.29 0.25 37.56
CA GLU A 125 7.29 1.17 38.14
C GLU A 125 6.85 1.73 39.50
N THR A 126 5.56 2.01 39.67
CA THR A 126 5.07 2.60 40.93
C THR A 126 4.84 1.56 42.04
N SER A 127 4.95 0.26 41.75
CA SER A 127 4.64 -0.85 42.68
C SER A 127 3.26 -0.73 43.35
N LYS A 128 2.38 0.14 42.83
CA LYS A 128 0.99 0.24 43.25
C LYS A 128 0.26 -0.89 42.57
N LEU A 129 0.30 -2.04 43.26
CA LEU A 129 -0.58 -3.15 42.95
C LEU A 129 -2.02 -2.59 42.81
N PRO A 130 -2.81 -3.08 41.84
CA PRO A 130 -4.20 -2.67 41.66
C PRO A 130 -4.95 -2.63 43.00
N PRO A 131 -5.90 -1.71 43.21
CA PRO A 131 -6.60 -1.56 44.49
C PRO A 131 -7.29 -2.86 44.98
N ASP A 132 -7.61 -3.77 44.07
CA ASP A 132 -8.19 -5.09 44.38
C ASP A 132 -7.14 -6.17 44.71
N THR A 133 -5.86 -5.83 44.75
CA THR A 133 -4.79 -6.80 44.99
C THR A 133 -4.73 -7.18 46.46
N HIS A 134 -4.97 -8.45 46.73
CA HIS A 134 -4.84 -9.00 48.08
C HIS A 134 -3.44 -9.57 48.24
N ALA A 135 -2.66 -9.00 49.17
CA ALA A 135 -1.38 -9.57 49.56
C ALA A 135 -1.64 -10.85 50.37
N ILE A 136 -1.35 -12.02 49.79
CA ILE A 136 -1.44 -13.30 50.50
C ILE A 136 -0.11 -13.51 51.23
N LYS A 137 -0.13 -13.42 52.56
CA LYS A 137 1.02 -13.81 53.38
C LYS A 137 1.11 -15.34 53.39
N ILE A 138 2.16 -15.88 52.80
CA ILE A 138 2.44 -17.32 52.81
C ILE A 138 3.08 -17.68 54.14
N ASP A 139 2.48 -18.61 54.88
CA ASP A 139 3.06 -19.11 56.13
C ASP A 139 4.44 -19.74 55.88
N PRO A 140 5.39 -19.65 56.84
CA PRO A 140 6.74 -20.21 56.69
C PRO A 140 6.75 -21.70 56.32
N LEU A 141 5.84 -22.49 56.90
CA LEU A 141 5.70 -23.91 56.56
C LEU A 141 5.28 -24.11 55.10
N ASN A 142 4.35 -23.30 54.61
CA ASN A 142 3.90 -23.38 53.22
C ASN A 142 5.02 -22.99 52.25
N MET A 143 5.88 -22.04 52.64
CA MET A 143 7.07 -21.68 51.86
C MET A 143 8.07 -22.85 51.76
N GLU A 144 8.32 -23.57 52.86
CA GLU A 144 9.17 -24.76 52.84
C GLU A 144 8.59 -25.90 52.01
N ILE A 145 7.26 -26.08 52.06
CA ILE A 145 6.55 -27.03 51.19
C ILE A 145 6.75 -26.65 49.72
N LEU A 146 6.60 -25.37 49.36
CA LEU A 146 6.81 -24.89 47.99
C LEU A 146 8.25 -25.11 47.51
N LYS A 147 9.25 -24.79 48.34
CA LYS A 147 10.67 -25.07 48.04
C LYS A 147 10.94 -26.55 47.82
N TYR A 148 10.31 -27.41 48.61
CA TYR A 148 10.43 -28.86 48.44
C TYR A 148 9.83 -29.33 47.11
N VAL A 149 8.64 -28.85 46.76
CA VAL A 149 7.99 -29.17 45.48
C VAL A 149 8.83 -28.64 44.32
N ALA A 150 9.32 -27.41 44.39
CA ALA A 150 10.17 -26.81 43.37
C ALA A 150 11.42 -27.66 43.12
N ASN A 151 12.12 -28.07 44.18
CA ASN A 151 13.28 -28.96 44.07
C ASN A 151 12.94 -30.33 43.46
N ARG A 152 11.79 -30.91 43.83
CA ARG A 152 11.36 -32.22 43.32
C ARG A 152 11.04 -32.15 41.82
N GLU A 153 10.25 -31.15 41.42
CA GLU A 153 9.82 -30.97 40.03
C GLU A 153 10.98 -30.49 39.15
N GLY A 154 11.83 -29.61 39.67
CA GLY A 154 13.06 -29.17 39.00
C GLY A 154 14.01 -30.34 38.72
N LYS A 155 14.21 -31.26 39.68
CA LYS A 155 14.98 -32.49 39.46
C LYS A 155 14.33 -33.41 38.42
N ALA A 156 13.00 -33.57 38.45
CA ALA A 156 12.30 -34.40 37.48
C ALA A 156 12.38 -33.84 36.04
N ARG A 157 12.50 -32.52 35.90
CA ARG A 157 12.52 -31.79 34.62
C ARG A 157 13.92 -31.35 34.18
N ASN A 158 14.94 -31.60 35.01
CA ASN A 158 16.30 -31.12 34.83
C ASN A 158 16.39 -29.60 34.62
N GLN A 159 15.65 -28.85 35.44
CA GLN A 159 15.57 -27.39 35.44
C GLN A 159 15.62 -26.88 36.87
N GLU A 160 16.17 -25.69 37.09
CA GLU A 160 16.06 -25.01 38.38
C GLU A 160 14.68 -24.36 38.46
N TRP A 161 13.86 -24.84 39.39
CA TRP A 161 12.51 -24.32 39.63
C TRP A 161 12.50 -23.54 40.93
N THR A 162 11.83 -22.39 40.95
CA THR A 162 11.61 -21.60 42.16
C THR A 162 10.19 -21.84 42.73
N PRO A 163 9.92 -21.43 43.99
CA PRO A 163 8.56 -21.43 44.53
C PRO A 163 7.54 -20.69 43.65
N GLU A 164 7.94 -19.60 42.99
CA GLU A 164 7.11 -18.84 42.06
C GLU A 164 6.72 -19.67 40.83
N ASP A 165 7.66 -20.44 40.27
CA ASP A 165 7.39 -21.34 39.15
C ASP A 165 6.36 -22.41 39.52
N VAL A 166 6.44 -22.95 40.73
CA VAL A 166 5.46 -23.92 41.26
C VAL A 166 4.07 -23.29 41.34
N ILE A 167 3.96 -22.06 41.86
CA ILE A 167 2.68 -21.34 41.95
C ILE A 167 2.12 -21.06 40.56
N ASN A 168 2.93 -20.56 39.64
CA ASN A 168 2.51 -20.27 38.27
C ASN A 168 2.04 -21.54 37.55
N TYR A 169 2.79 -22.63 37.67
CA TYR A 169 2.41 -23.91 37.09
C TYR A 169 1.10 -24.44 37.69
N PHE A 170 0.92 -24.34 39.01
CA PHE A 170 -0.34 -24.70 39.67
C PHE A 170 -1.52 -23.91 39.11
N VAL A 171 -1.40 -22.59 39.04
CA VAL A 171 -2.45 -21.68 38.53
C VAL A 171 -2.79 -22.06 37.10
N HIS A 172 -1.80 -22.19 36.22
CA HIS A 172 -2.01 -22.57 34.83
C HIS A 172 -2.73 -23.92 34.71
N HIS A 173 -2.29 -24.96 35.42
CA HIS A 173 -2.94 -26.26 35.38
C HIS A 173 -4.33 -26.28 36.01
N ARG A 174 -4.54 -25.54 37.11
CA ARG A 174 -5.82 -25.50 37.81
C ARG A 174 -6.89 -24.79 36.99
N PHE A 175 -6.55 -23.63 36.42
CA PHE A 175 -7.51 -22.80 35.70
C PHE A 175 -7.70 -23.25 34.25
N GLU A 176 -6.66 -23.72 33.56
CA GLU A 176 -6.79 -24.11 32.16
C GLU A 176 -7.22 -25.57 31.98
N ARG A 177 -6.78 -26.47 32.85
CA ARG A 177 -7.03 -27.92 32.73
C ARG A 177 -8.04 -28.46 33.73
N GLY A 178 -8.49 -27.64 34.69
CA GLY A 178 -9.44 -28.02 35.72
C GLY A 178 -8.88 -28.99 36.77
N ASP A 179 -7.57 -29.26 36.77
CA ASP A 179 -6.94 -30.20 37.71
C ASP A 179 -6.85 -29.57 39.11
N VAL A 180 -7.55 -30.15 40.07
CA VAL A 180 -7.64 -29.65 41.46
C VAL A 180 -6.27 -29.60 42.13
N ASN A 181 -5.36 -30.52 41.80
CA ASN A 181 -4.03 -30.60 42.38
C ASN A 181 -2.98 -29.88 41.54
N GLY A 182 -3.38 -29.22 40.45
CA GLY A 182 -2.49 -28.44 39.58
C GLY A 182 -1.35 -29.27 38.96
N GLY A 183 -1.57 -30.56 38.71
CA GLY A 183 -0.57 -31.46 38.15
C GLY A 183 0.51 -31.94 39.12
N PHE A 184 0.44 -31.59 40.41
CA PHE A 184 1.44 -31.99 41.41
C PHE A 184 1.01 -33.21 42.22
N LYS A 185 2.00 -34.06 42.56
CA LYS A 185 1.83 -35.11 43.58
C LYS A 185 1.92 -34.49 44.98
N SER A 186 1.06 -34.94 45.89
CA SER A 186 1.07 -34.54 47.29
C SER A 186 2.45 -34.71 47.95
N VAL A 187 2.77 -33.83 48.89
CA VAL A 187 3.97 -33.95 49.72
C VAL A 187 3.70 -34.98 50.83
N PRO A 188 4.58 -35.98 51.06
CA PRO A 188 4.37 -36.96 52.12
C PRO A 188 4.34 -36.32 53.53
N ASP A 189 3.47 -36.83 54.40
CA ASP A 189 3.33 -36.34 55.79
C ASP A 189 4.64 -36.41 56.60
N SER A 190 5.51 -37.39 56.29
CA SER A 190 6.83 -37.50 56.91
C SER A 190 7.69 -36.25 56.64
N LYS A 191 7.67 -35.74 55.40
CA LYS A 191 8.40 -34.54 55.01
C LYS A 191 7.80 -33.27 55.60
N ILE A 192 6.47 -33.19 55.68
CA ILE A 192 5.80 -32.07 56.35
C ILE A 192 6.18 -32.03 57.84
N ARG A 193 6.27 -33.19 58.50
CA ARG A 193 6.68 -33.29 59.90
C ARG A 193 8.12 -32.85 60.13
N GLU A 194 9.04 -33.28 59.26
CA GLU A 194 10.45 -32.84 59.29
C GLU A 194 10.56 -31.31 59.15
N MET A 195 9.88 -30.71 58.16
CA MET A 195 9.86 -29.26 57.96
C MET A 195 9.28 -28.51 59.15
N LYS A 196 8.18 -29.03 59.72
CA LYS A 196 7.56 -28.43 60.90
C LYS A 196 8.49 -28.48 62.12
N GLN A 197 9.23 -29.56 62.31
CA GLN A 197 10.21 -29.67 63.40
C GLN A 197 11.40 -28.72 63.20
N ALA A 198 11.92 -28.61 61.98
CA ALA A 198 13.00 -27.68 61.65
C ALA A 198 12.61 -26.23 61.96
N LEU A 199 11.40 -25.81 61.59
CA LEU A 199 10.88 -24.46 61.85
C LEU A 199 10.63 -24.17 63.34
N ILE A 200 10.42 -25.19 64.16
CA ILE A 200 10.29 -25.03 65.62
C ILE A 200 11.67 -24.95 66.27
N GLY A 201 12.64 -25.74 65.78
CA GLY A 201 14.01 -25.79 66.30
C GLY A 201 14.84 -24.51 66.04
N GLU A 202 14.52 -23.73 65.01
CA GLU A 202 15.15 -22.43 64.74
C GLU A 202 14.63 -21.28 65.63
N GLY A 203 13.65 -21.54 66.50
CA GLY A 203 13.06 -20.54 67.41
C GLY A 203 13.58 -20.58 68.86
N GLU A 204 14.54 -21.46 69.18
CA GLU A 204 15.11 -21.64 70.54
C GLU A 204 16.60 -21.25 70.64
N GLU A 205 17.06 -20.26 69.87
CA GLU A 205 18.36 -19.59 70.10
C GLU A 205 18.19 -18.11 70.50
#